data_AF-A0AB36P7C2-F1
#
_entry.id   AF-A0AB36P7C2-F1
#
_cell.length_a   1.000
_cell.length_b   1.000
_cell.length_c   1.000
_cell.angle_alpha   90.00
_cell.angle_beta   90.00
_cell.angle_gamma   90.00
#
_symmetry.space_group_name_H-M   'P 1'
#
loop_
_entity.id
_entity.type
_entity.pdbx_description
1 polymer ?
#
loop_
_entity_poly.entity_id
_entity_poly.type
_entity_poly.pdbx_seq_one_letter_code
_entity_poly.pdbx_strand_id
1 'polypeptide(L)'
;MKNLKVWLAFLPLLAVACTSESASEATTSHLKTSAKTTTIGPANPANPFDLAGSIHNEILESLDGMDFNPQSAADVANAVDSISSLYPELVTLGGNSSLAARLDEINLLVSCEDPLEQVFTASSLEASARDSFSTFVSSLLLSADSPYEDIRTSIVSYEAFVLDSSEFTSEDKRIILTTTSVVRYSASRKKRKDKDWETSVTSIAATVLGAEECLALGLKMGVTVGLCQNENVSQ
;
A
#
# COMPACT_ATOMS: atom_id res chain seq x y z
N MET A 1 40.13 15.89 -59.31
CA MET A 1 40.73 15.23 -58.13
C MET A 1 41.43 16.32 -57.32
N LYS A 2 40.75 17.35 -56.77
CA LYS A 2 39.82 17.41 -55.63
C LYS A 2 40.37 16.68 -54.37
N ASN A 3 40.77 17.31 -53.26
CA ASN A 3 40.80 18.72 -52.80
C ASN A 3 41.90 18.85 -51.70
N LEU A 4 42.84 19.81 -51.74
CA LEU A 4 42.78 21.24 -51.35
C LEU A 4 42.71 21.42 -49.80
N LYS A 5 43.82 21.62 -49.08
CA LYS A 5 44.58 22.87 -48.75
C LYS A 5 43.88 23.87 -47.81
N VAL A 6 44.64 24.27 -46.77
CA VAL A 6 44.64 25.62 -46.10
C VAL A 6 43.49 25.80 -45.07
N TRP A 7 43.62 26.38 -43.86
CA TRP A 7 44.45 27.49 -43.36
C TRP A 7 44.51 27.57 -41.81
N LEU A 8 45.50 28.32 -41.33
CA LEU A 8 45.63 28.99 -40.02
C LEU A 8 44.35 29.70 -39.54
N ALA A 9 44.20 29.89 -38.20
CA ALA A 9 44.24 31.22 -37.56
C ALA A 9 43.66 31.29 -36.12
N PHE A 10 44.49 31.85 -35.22
CA PHE A 10 44.20 32.76 -34.08
C PHE A 10 43.31 32.30 -32.90
N LEU A 11 43.86 32.10 -31.68
CA LEU A 11 44.22 33.06 -30.58
C LEU A 11 43.00 33.42 -29.67
N PRO A 12 43.19 33.89 -28.42
CA PRO A 12 42.58 33.33 -27.21
C PRO A 12 41.66 34.33 -26.50
N LEU A 13 40.71 33.87 -25.70
CA LEU A 13 40.05 34.71 -24.69
C LEU A 13 39.65 33.80 -23.53
N LEU A 14 39.73 34.15 -22.26
CA LEU A 14 40.30 35.25 -21.50
C LEU A 14 40.27 34.71 -20.06
N ALA A 15 41.28 35.06 -19.27
CA ALA A 15 41.24 34.84 -17.84
C ALA A 15 40.06 35.59 -17.20
N VAL A 16 39.34 34.92 -16.30
CA VAL A 16 38.86 35.56 -15.07
C VAL A 16 39.21 34.62 -13.92
N ALA A 17 40.22 35.05 -13.18
CA ALA A 17 40.49 34.62 -11.83
C ALA A 17 39.34 35.05 -10.92
N CYS A 18 38.94 34.20 -9.98
CA CYS A 18 38.75 34.65 -8.62
C CYS A 18 39.56 33.73 -7.72
N THR A 19 40.71 34.28 -7.34
CA THR A 19 41.59 33.83 -6.27
C THR A 19 40.98 34.23 -4.92
N SER A 20 41.00 33.32 -3.96
CA SER A 20 41.50 33.49 -2.58
C SER A 20 40.99 32.29 -1.78
N GLU A 21 41.84 31.32 -1.44
CA GLU A 21 42.57 31.23 -0.16
C GLU A 21 41.59 31.11 1.04
N SER A 22 41.64 30.10 1.92
CA SER A 22 42.76 29.31 2.42
C SER A 22 42.31 27.92 2.87
N ALA A 23 43.32 27.07 3.09
CA ALA A 23 43.27 25.65 3.41
C ALA A 23 42.37 25.24 4.58
N SER A 24 41.72 24.10 4.41
CA SER A 24 41.59 23.09 5.45
C SER A 24 41.80 21.72 4.81
N GLU A 25 42.83 21.02 5.25
CA GLU A 25 43.02 19.61 4.94
C GLU A 25 41.81 18.81 5.44
N ALA A 26 41.18 18.06 4.55
CA ALA A 26 40.31 16.96 4.91
C ALA A 26 40.40 15.91 3.80
N THR A 27 40.96 14.76 4.20
CA THR A 27 41.03 13.47 3.53
C THR A 27 39.97 13.28 2.44
N THR A 28 40.43 13.11 1.20
CA THR A 28 39.62 12.68 0.06
C THR A 28 39.03 11.30 0.33
N SER A 29 37.83 11.24 0.91
CA SER A 29 36.94 10.10 0.70
C SER A 29 36.27 10.33 -0.66
N HIS A 30 36.63 9.49 -1.64
CA HIS A 30 35.84 9.33 -2.86
C HIS A 30 34.44 8.87 -2.46
N LEU A 31 33.53 9.83 -2.20
CA LEU A 31 32.11 9.56 -2.19
C LEU A 31 31.74 9.25 -3.63
N LYS A 32 31.67 7.96 -3.94
CA LYS A 32 30.82 7.48 -5.01
C LYS A 32 29.42 7.96 -4.65
N THR A 33 28.97 9.04 -5.28
CA THR A 33 27.56 9.40 -5.31
C THR A 33 26.85 8.27 -6.04
N SER A 34 26.53 7.21 -5.29
CA SER A 34 25.50 6.27 -5.69
C SER A 34 24.23 7.11 -5.78
N ALA A 35 23.67 7.20 -6.97
CA ALA A 35 22.34 7.75 -7.17
C ALA A 35 21.41 6.94 -6.26
N LYS A 36 21.07 7.51 -5.10
CA LYS A 36 20.09 6.95 -4.19
C LYS A 36 18.78 7.06 -4.96
N THR A 37 18.33 5.96 -5.56
CA THR A 37 16.95 5.84 -6.03
C THR A 37 16.08 6.21 -4.84
N THR A 38 15.43 7.37 -4.91
CA THR A 38 14.37 7.75 -3.96
C THR A 38 13.31 6.67 -4.09
N THR A 39 13.36 5.70 -3.18
CA THR A 39 12.35 4.66 -3.09
C THR A 39 11.07 5.37 -2.71
N ILE A 40 10.07 5.38 -3.59
CA ILE A 40 8.83 6.06 -3.28
C ILE A 40 8.12 5.26 -2.19
N GLY A 41 7.73 5.93 -1.11
CA GLY A 41 7.00 5.30 0.00
C GLY A 41 5.53 5.06 -0.35
N PRO A 42 4.81 4.24 0.43
CA PRO A 42 3.41 3.97 0.17
C PRO A 42 2.54 5.22 0.30
N ALA A 43 2.82 6.13 1.23
CA ALA A 43 1.97 7.27 1.58
C ALA A 43 1.38 8.09 0.40
N ASN A 44 0.13 8.51 0.57
CA ASN A 44 -0.60 9.42 -0.32
C ASN A 44 -1.42 10.39 0.53
N PRO A 45 -0.88 11.59 0.83
CA PRO A 45 -1.57 12.57 1.64
C PRO A 45 -2.90 13.08 1.06
N ALA A 46 -3.18 12.84 -0.23
CA ALA A 46 -4.45 13.21 -0.84
C ALA A 46 -5.60 12.27 -0.42
N ASN A 47 -5.30 11.01 -0.05
CA ASN A 47 -6.28 10.08 0.47
C ASN A 47 -6.54 10.40 1.97
N PRO A 48 -7.74 10.89 2.35
CA PRO A 48 -8.05 11.24 3.74
C PRO A 48 -8.08 10.04 4.69
N PHE A 49 -8.05 8.82 4.15
CA PHE A 49 -8.06 7.56 4.88
C PHE A 49 -6.70 6.82 4.81
N ASP A 50 -5.63 7.50 4.39
CA ASP A 50 -4.28 6.92 4.22
C ASP A 50 -3.73 6.28 5.51
N LEU A 51 -4.16 6.77 6.67
CA LEU A 51 -3.76 6.27 7.98
C LEU A 51 -4.15 4.79 8.18
N ALA A 52 -5.26 4.35 7.59
CA ALA A 52 -5.71 2.97 7.72
C ALA A 52 -4.67 1.98 7.15
N GLY A 53 -4.08 2.29 5.98
CA GLY A 53 -3.03 1.48 5.39
C GLY A 53 -1.71 1.53 6.17
N SER A 54 -1.36 2.68 6.77
CA SER A 54 -0.18 2.77 7.65
C SER A 54 -0.31 1.83 8.84
N ILE A 55 -1.41 1.94 9.59
CA ILE A 55 -1.64 1.12 10.79
C ILE A 55 -1.76 -0.37 10.42
N HIS A 56 -2.42 -0.70 9.31
CA HIS A 56 -2.45 -2.06 8.77
C HIS A 56 -1.04 -2.67 8.68
N ASN A 57 -0.10 -1.94 8.06
CA ASN A 57 1.27 -2.40 7.92
C ASN A 57 2.03 -2.44 9.25
N GLU A 58 1.80 -1.49 10.15
CA GLU A 58 2.43 -1.44 11.47
C GLU A 58 1.99 -2.65 12.35
N ILE A 59 0.72 -3.06 12.26
CA ILE A 59 0.21 -4.29 12.89
C ILE A 59 0.95 -5.50 12.31
N LEU A 60 1.04 -5.62 10.98
CA LEU A 60 1.76 -6.71 10.33
C LEU A 60 3.25 -6.72 10.71
N GLU A 61 3.90 -5.57 10.78
CA GLU A 61 5.31 -5.47 11.19
C GLU A 61 5.51 -5.87 12.66
N SER A 62 4.54 -5.57 13.52
CA SER A 62 4.56 -6.01 14.92
C SER A 62 4.41 -7.54 15.02
N LEU A 63 3.53 -8.15 14.21
CA LEU A 63 3.32 -9.59 14.15
C LEU A 63 4.57 -10.35 13.68
N ASP A 64 5.26 -9.86 12.65
CA ASP A 64 6.52 -10.45 12.17
C ASP A 64 7.61 -10.51 13.25
N GLY A 65 7.55 -9.63 14.24
CA GLY A 65 8.51 -9.58 15.36
C GLY A 65 8.22 -10.58 16.48
N MET A 66 7.11 -11.31 16.40
CA MET A 66 6.68 -12.26 17.43
C MET A 66 6.91 -13.72 17.01
N ASP A 67 7.13 -14.58 17.99
CA ASP A 67 7.06 -16.03 17.80
C ASP A 67 5.58 -16.45 17.77
N PHE A 68 4.94 -16.23 16.62
CA PHE A 68 3.51 -16.40 16.42
C PHE A 68 3.23 -17.60 15.52
N ASN A 69 2.54 -18.61 16.07
CA ASN A 69 2.16 -19.84 15.38
C ASN A 69 0.66 -20.14 15.57
N PRO A 70 -0.23 -19.39 14.89
CA PRO A 70 -1.68 -19.52 15.07
C PRO A 70 -2.18 -20.90 14.68
N GLN A 71 -3.15 -21.43 15.42
CA GLN A 71 -3.79 -22.73 15.12
C GLN A 71 -5.23 -22.55 14.64
N SER A 72 -5.78 -21.34 14.73
CA SER A 72 -7.15 -21.02 14.35
C SER A 72 -7.28 -19.55 13.92
N ALA A 73 -8.33 -19.25 13.15
CA ALA A 73 -8.68 -17.86 12.82
C ALA A 73 -8.94 -17.02 14.08
N ALA A 74 -9.39 -17.66 15.17
CA ALA A 74 -9.57 -17.00 16.46
C ALA A 74 -8.22 -16.58 17.09
N ASP A 75 -7.17 -17.39 16.96
CA ASP A 75 -5.83 -17.00 17.44
C ASP A 75 -5.30 -15.79 16.67
N VAL A 76 -5.48 -15.77 15.35
CA VAL A 76 -5.13 -14.63 14.49
C VAL A 76 -5.93 -13.40 14.88
N ALA A 77 -7.24 -13.51 14.99
CA ALA A 77 -8.11 -12.40 15.38
C ALA A 77 -7.73 -11.82 16.75
N ASN A 78 -7.45 -12.67 17.74
CA ASN A 78 -7.03 -12.24 19.07
C ASN A 78 -5.67 -11.52 19.05
N ALA A 79 -4.71 -12.02 18.28
CA ALA A 79 -3.41 -11.38 18.13
C ALA A 79 -3.53 -10.01 17.46
N VAL A 80 -4.34 -9.91 16.40
CA VAL A 80 -4.61 -8.65 15.69
C VAL A 80 -5.32 -7.66 16.60
N ASP A 81 -6.37 -8.07 17.33
CA ASP A 81 -7.08 -7.22 18.31
C ASP A 81 -6.11 -6.71 19.40
N SER A 82 -5.26 -7.60 19.92
CA SER A 82 -4.29 -7.26 20.97
C SER A 82 -3.28 -6.22 20.51
N ILE A 83 -2.71 -6.38 19.30
CA ILE A 83 -1.75 -5.43 18.75
C ILE A 83 -2.43 -4.13 18.35
N SER A 84 -3.64 -4.21 17.78
CA SER A 84 -4.44 -3.03 17.44
C SER A 84 -4.66 -2.12 18.64
N SER A 85 -4.79 -2.69 19.85
CA SER A 85 -4.96 -1.90 21.08
C SER A 85 -3.77 -0.98 21.43
N LEU A 86 -2.61 -1.17 20.79
CA LEU A 86 -1.43 -0.32 20.94
C LEU A 86 -1.51 0.97 20.10
N TYR A 87 -2.48 1.07 19.18
CA TYR A 87 -2.64 2.20 18.25
C TYR A 87 -3.87 3.03 18.64
N PRO A 88 -3.74 4.05 19.52
CA PRO A 88 -4.86 4.87 19.97
C PRO A 88 -5.57 5.61 18.82
N GLU A 89 -4.87 5.84 17.70
CA GLU A 89 -5.42 6.42 16.48
C GLU A 89 -6.58 5.61 15.92
N LEU A 90 -6.61 4.29 16.14
CA LEU A 90 -7.71 3.42 15.71
C LEU A 90 -9.05 3.81 16.35
N VAL A 91 -9.05 4.39 17.56
CA VAL A 91 -10.29 4.86 18.20
C VAL A 91 -10.99 5.90 17.31
N THR A 92 -10.22 6.78 16.66
CA THR A 92 -10.76 7.78 15.73
C THR A 92 -11.27 7.18 14.41
N LEU A 93 -10.86 5.95 14.11
CA LEU A 93 -11.27 5.17 12.94
C LEU A 93 -12.42 4.19 13.24
N GLY A 94 -13.02 4.27 14.43
CA GLY A 94 -14.09 3.36 14.89
C GLY A 94 -13.60 2.11 15.62
N GLY A 95 -12.40 2.16 16.21
CA GLY A 95 -11.59 1.02 16.72
C GLY A 95 -12.14 0.19 17.87
N ASN A 96 -13.42 0.30 18.23
CA ASN A 96 -14.03 -0.53 19.27
C ASN A 96 -14.58 -1.86 18.73
N SER A 97 -14.61 -2.06 17.40
CA SER A 97 -15.11 -3.30 16.79
C SER A 97 -14.12 -4.45 17.02
N SER A 98 -14.56 -5.49 17.72
CA SER A 98 -13.76 -6.70 17.98
C SER A 98 -13.86 -7.70 16.83
N LEU A 99 -12.74 -8.31 16.45
CA LEU A 99 -12.71 -9.36 15.43
C LEU A 99 -13.36 -10.67 15.90
N ALA A 100 -13.47 -10.89 17.21
CA ALA A 100 -14.13 -12.07 17.77
C ALA A 100 -15.61 -12.17 17.34
N ALA A 101 -16.27 -11.02 17.14
CA ALA A 101 -17.65 -10.96 16.66
C ALA A 101 -17.79 -11.19 15.15
N ARG A 102 -16.67 -11.29 14.42
CA ARG A 102 -16.63 -11.43 12.95
C ARG A 102 -15.99 -12.75 12.51
N LEU A 103 -15.84 -13.72 13.41
CA LEU A 103 -15.14 -14.98 13.12
C LEU A 103 -15.86 -15.79 12.03
N ASP A 104 -17.19 -15.77 11.99
CA ASP A 104 -17.94 -16.49 10.96
C ASP A 104 -17.65 -15.91 9.57
N GLU A 105 -17.64 -14.58 9.44
CA GLU A 105 -17.29 -13.92 8.18
C GLU A 105 -15.81 -14.12 7.81
N ILE A 106 -14.90 -14.10 8.77
CA ILE A 106 -13.48 -14.37 8.54
C ILE A 106 -13.29 -15.79 7.98
N ASN A 107 -13.88 -16.80 8.61
CA ASN A 107 -13.77 -18.19 8.15
C ASN A 107 -14.43 -18.39 6.79
N LEU A 108 -15.58 -17.76 6.56
CA LEU A 108 -16.27 -17.78 5.27
C LEU A 108 -15.37 -17.21 4.17
N LEU A 109 -14.76 -16.05 4.37
CA LEU A 109 -13.88 -15.42 3.38
C LEU A 109 -12.62 -16.24 3.10
N VAL A 110 -11.98 -16.79 4.13
CA VAL A 110 -10.76 -17.61 3.96
C VAL A 110 -11.01 -18.85 3.11
N SER A 111 -12.20 -19.44 3.21
CA SER A 111 -12.60 -20.63 2.45
C SER A 111 -13.30 -20.33 1.11
N CYS A 112 -13.52 -19.05 0.79
CA CYS A 112 -14.28 -18.65 -0.39
C CYS A 112 -13.42 -18.64 -1.66
N GLU A 113 -13.95 -19.20 -2.74
CA GLU A 113 -13.30 -19.22 -4.07
C GLU A 113 -13.32 -17.83 -4.74
N ASP A 114 -14.44 -17.11 -4.62
CA ASP A 114 -14.59 -15.74 -5.14
C ASP A 114 -15.07 -14.78 -4.03
N PRO A 115 -14.18 -14.40 -3.10
CA PRO A 115 -14.54 -13.59 -1.95
C PRO A 115 -14.92 -12.16 -2.35
N LEU A 116 -14.39 -11.64 -3.46
CA LEU A 116 -14.68 -10.28 -3.88
C LEU A 116 -16.10 -10.16 -4.42
N GLU A 117 -16.52 -11.10 -5.30
CA GLU A 117 -17.90 -11.13 -5.80
C GLU A 117 -18.91 -11.35 -4.66
N GLN A 118 -18.57 -12.23 -3.70
CA GLN A 118 -19.40 -12.47 -2.53
C GLN A 118 -19.61 -11.19 -1.71
N VAL A 119 -18.53 -10.46 -1.40
CA VAL A 119 -18.61 -9.21 -0.64
C VAL A 119 -19.33 -8.13 -1.45
N PHE A 120 -19.03 -7.98 -2.73
CA PHE A 120 -19.64 -6.96 -3.59
C PHE A 120 -21.14 -7.15 -3.79
N THR A 121 -21.62 -8.40 -3.80
CA THR A 121 -23.05 -8.71 -3.85
C THR A 121 -23.77 -8.33 -2.56
N ALA A 122 -23.09 -8.45 -1.41
CA ALA A 122 -23.64 -8.11 -0.10
C ALA A 122 -23.41 -6.64 0.30
N SER A 123 -22.47 -5.95 -0.36
CA SER A 123 -22.05 -4.61 0.00
C SER A 123 -23.10 -3.54 -0.27
N SER A 124 -23.00 -2.48 0.52
CA SER A 124 -23.69 -1.19 0.39
C SER A 124 -23.17 -0.30 -0.73
N LEU A 125 -22.08 -0.69 -1.41
CA LEU A 125 -21.52 0.06 -2.54
C LEU A 125 -22.57 0.26 -3.63
N GLU A 126 -22.68 1.49 -4.12
CA GLU A 126 -23.52 1.76 -5.28
C GLU A 126 -22.98 1.04 -6.53
N ALA A 127 -23.86 0.70 -7.47
CA ALA A 127 -23.49 -0.11 -8.64
C ALA A 127 -22.32 0.52 -9.43
N SER A 128 -22.33 1.85 -9.62
CA SER A 128 -21.25 2.58 -10.30
C SER A 128 -19.92 2.47 -9.55
N ALA A 129 -19.94 2.61 -8.23
CA ALA A 129 -18.75 2.50 -7.38
C ALA A 129 -18.20 1.07 -7.34
N ARG A 130 -19.09 0.07 -7.21
CA ARG A 130 -18.75 -1.35 -7.26
C ARG A 130 -18.13 -1.76 -8.60
N ASP A 131 -18.72 -1.37 -9.72
CA ASP A 131 -18.23 -1.72 -11.05
C ASP A 131 -16.85 -1.09 -11.32
N SER A 132 -16.70 0.18 -10.94
CA SER A 132 -15.43 0.91 -10.96
C SER A 132 -14.36 0.18 -10.14
N PHE A 133 -14.70 -0.22 -8.91
CA PHE A 133 -13.75 -0.83 -8.00
C PHE A 133 -13.38 -2.26 -8.40
N SER A 134 -14.34 -3.05 -8.87
CA SER A 134 -14.09 -4.37 -9.46
C SER A 134 -13.13 -4.31 -10.65
N THR A 135 -13.32 -3.32 -11.53
CA THR A 135 -12.43 -3.09 -12.67
C THR A 135 -11.03 -2.72 -12.21
N PHE A 136 -10.90 -1.85 -11.20
CA PHE A 136 -9.62 -1.50 -10.61
C PHE A 136 -8.91 -2.71 -10.00
N VAL A 137 -9.60 -3.51 -9.17
CA VAL A 137 -8.99 -4.69 -8.55
C VAL A 137 -8.53 -5.69 -9.62
N SER A 138 -9.34 -5.92 -10.65
CA SER A 138 -8.96 -6.77 -11.79
C SER A 138 -7.69 -6.25 -12.49
N SER A 139 -7.59 -4.95 -12.73
CA SER A 139 -6.40 -4.33 -13.34
C SER A 139 -5.16 -4.44 -12.46
N LEU A 140 -5.32 -4.35 -11.15
CA LEU A 140 -4.25 -4.48 -10.16
C LEU A 140 -3.69 -5.91 -10.16
N LEU A 141 -4.57 -6.92 -10.17
CA LEU A 141 -4.17 -8.34 -10.21
C LEU A 141 -3.41 -8.67 -11.49
N LEU A 142 -3.86 -8.15 -12.63
CA LEU A 142 -3.14 -8.31 -13.91
C LEU A 142 -1.76 -7.63 -13.90
N SER A 143 -1.57 -6.66 -13.01
CA SER A 143 -0.33 -5.90 -12.86
C SER A 143 0.51 -6.35 -11.66
N ALA A 144 0.19 -7.47 -11.01
CA ALA A 144 0.80 -7.89 -9.75
C ALA A 144 2.33 -8.09 -9.81
N ASP A 145 2.86 -8.43 -10.99
CA ASP A 145 4.29 -8.61 -11.25
C ASP A 145 4.97 -7.33 -11.78
N SER A 146 4.23 -6.23 -11.91
CA SER A 146 4.77 -4.95 -12.35
C SER A 146 5.68 -4.35 -11.28
N PRO A 147 6.63 -3.49 -11.66
CA PRO A 147 7.39 -2.69 -10.70
C PRO A 147 6.45 -1.98 -9.71
N TYR A 148 6.82 -1.97 -8.43
CA TYR A 148 6.04 -1.30 -7.39
C TYR A 148 5.68 0.15 -7.72
N GLU A 149 6.56 0.88 -8.41
CA GLU A 149 6.28 2.27 -8.79
C GLU A 149 5.09 2.38 -9.74
N ASP A 150 4.92 1.41 -10.64
CA ASP A 150 3.80 1.34 -11.58
C ASP A 150 2.51 0.94 -10.84
N ILE A 151 2.61 -0.06 -9.95
CA ILE A 151 1.49 -0.46 -9.08
C ILE A 151 1.03 0.72 -8.22
N ARG A 152 1.96 1.39 -7.53
CA ARG A 152 1.68 2.55 -6.69
C ARG A 152 1.05 3.68 -7.50
N THR A 153 1.58 3.96 -8.70
CA THR A 153 1.05 5.00 -9.58
C THR A 153 -0.38 4.69 -10.01
N SER A 154 -0.67 3.43 -10.35
CA SER A 154 -2.03 2.98 -10.66
C SER A 154 -2.98 3.18 -9.48
N ILE A 155 -2.59 2.75 -8.27
CA ILE A 155 -3.42 2.92 -7.06
C ILE A 155 -3.66 4.40 -6.75
N VAL A 156 -2.62 5.24 -6.74
CA VAL A 156 -2.76 6.68 -6.45
C VAL A 156 -3.63 7.38 -7.49
N SER A 157 -3.54 6.98 -8.77
CA SER A 157 -4.37 7.53 -9.84
C SER A 157 -5.84 7.15 -9.64
N TYR A 158 -6.11 5.91 -9.24
CA TYR A 158 -7.46 5.46 -8.93
C TYR A 158 -8.03 6.15 -7.68
N GLU A 159 -7.23 6.35 -6.64
CA GLU A 159 -7.64 7.13 -5.45
C GLU A 159 -8.00 8.57 -5.81
N ALA A 160 -7.24 9.22 -6.69
CA ALA A 160 -7.57 10.56 -7.19
C ALA A 160 -8.90 10.58 -7.96
N PHE A 161 -9.12 9.58 -8.82
CA PHE A 161 -10.40 9.43 -9.52
C PHE A 161 -11.58 9.26 -8.56
N VAL A 162 -11.44 8.44 -7.52
CA VAL A 162 -12.49 8.21 -6.51
C VAL A 162 -12.80 9.49 -5.73
N LEU A 163 -11.77 10.27 -5.37
CA LEU A 163 -11.94 11.56 -4.68
C LEU A 163 -12.73 12.55 -5.52
N ASP A 164 -12.40 12.66 -6.81
CA ASP A 164 -12.99 13.64 -7.73
C ASP A 164 -14.36 13.22 -8.28
N SER A 165 -14.72 11.93 -8.18
CA SER A 165 -15.99 11.41 -8.69
C SER A 165 -17.19 12.03 -7.99
N SER A 166 -18.08 12.67 -8.76
CA SER A 166 -19.40 13.12 -8.27
C SER A 166 -20.45 12.01 -8.25
N GLU A 167 -20.15 10.86 -8.85
CA GLU A 167 -21.06 9.70 -8.93
C GLU A 167 -20.96 8.80 -7.70
N PHE A 168 -19.93 8.98 -6.87
CA PHE A 168 -19.71 8.16 -5.67
C PHE A 168 -20.19 8.90 -4.43
N THR A 169 -20.92 8.19 -3.57
CA THR A 169 -21.35 8.71 -2.27
C THR A 169 -20.15 8.89 -1.34
N SER A 170 -20.35 9.60 -0.23
CA SER A 170 -19.31 9.68 0.80
C SER A 170 -18.95 8.31 1.38
N GLU A 171 -19.92 7.40 1.41
CA GLU A 171 -19.73 6.04 1.91
C GLU A 171 -18.92 5.18 0.93
N ASP A 172 -19.25 5.23 -0.37
CA ASP A 172 -18.46 4.56 -1.42
C ASP A 172 -17.01 5.01 -1.37
N LYS A 173 -16.78 6.33 -1.32
CA LYS A 173 -15.44 6.91 -1.23
C LYS A 173 -14.72 6.42 0.02
N ARG A 174 -15.40 6.39 1.17
CA ARG A 174 -14.81 5.94 2.43
C ARG A 174 -14.34 4.50 2.35
N ILE A 175 -15.18 3.59 1.86
CA ILE A 175 -14.87 2.16 1.74
C ILE A 175 -13.73 1.94 0.73
N ILE A 176 -13.82 2.52 -0.46
CA ILE A 176 -12.84 2.34 -1.54
C ILE A 176 -11.49 2.95 -1.16
N LEU A 177 -11.47 4.17 -0.63
CA LEU A 177 -10.22 4.85 -0.28
C LEU A 177 -9.54 4.23 0.95
N THR A 178 -10.31 3.69 1.91
CA THR A 178 -9.74 2.88 3.01
C THR A 178 -9.09 1.62 2.46
N THR A 179 -9.79 0.92 1.57
CA THR A 179 -9.31 -0.35 1.01
C THR A 179 -8.07 -0.15 0.13
N THR A 180 -8.08 0.86 -0.74
CA THR A 180 -6.95 1.19 -1.62
C THR A 180 -5.73 1.70 -0.85
N SER A 181 -5.93 2.39 0.28
CA SER A 181 -4.85 2.69 1.22
C SER A 181 -4.21 1.41 1.75
N VAL A 182 -5.00 0.48 2.30
CA VAL A 182 -4.50 -0.82 2.77
C VAL A 182 -3.71 -1.55 1.67
N VAL A 183 -4.28 -1.66 0.48
CA VAL A 183 -3.64 -2.29 -0.69
C VAL A 183 -2.31 -1.63 -1.06
N ARG A 184 -2.23 -0.29 -1.07
CA ARG A 184 -1.02 0.46 -1.41
C ARG A 184 0.11 0.22 -0.40
N TYR A 185 -0.23 0.14 0.87
CA TYR A 185 0.72 -0.19 1.93
C TYR A 185 1.16 -1.66 1.86
N SER A 186 0.23 -2.60 1.63
CA SER A 186 0.54 -4.01 1.40
C SER A 186 1.47 -4.22 0.20
N ALA A 187 1.20 -3.58 -0.95
CA ALA A 187 2.05 -3.67 -2.14
C ALA A 187 3.48 -3.20 -1.89
N SER A 188 3.66 -2.17 -1.04
CA SER A 188 4.99 -1.72 -0.60
C SER A 188 5.70 -2.77 0.25
N ARG A 189 4.95 -3.48 1.09
CA ARG A 189 5.45 -4.50 2.00
C ARG A 189 5.80 -5.79 1.25
N LYS A 190 4.97 -6.22 0.29
CA LYS A 190 5.27 -7.29 -0.67
C LYS A 190 6.62 -7.10 -1.35
N LYS A 191 6.91 -5.90 -1.90
CA LYS A 191 8.23 -5.62 -2.52
C LYS A 191 9.40 -5.74 -1.53
N ARG A 192 9.19 -5.36 -0.26
CA ARG A 192 10.24 -5.37 0.78
C ARG A 192 10.48 -6.75 1.38
N LYS A 193 9.45 -7.60 1.46
CA LYS A 193 9.45 -8.84 2.25
C LYS A 193 9.03 -10.11 1.49
N ASP A 194 8.65 -10.00 0.22
CA ASP A 194 8.18 -11.09 -0.63
C ASP A 194 6.96 -11.83 -0.04
N LYS A 195 5.93 -11.06 0.34
CA LYS A 195 4.71 -11.54 1.01
C LYS A 195 3.51 -11.38 0.07
N ASP A 196 3.26 -12.39 -0.75
CA ASP A 196 2.23 -12.36 -1.81
C ASP A 196 0.79 -12.30 -1.30
N TRP A 197 0.53 -12.82 -0.10
CA TRP A 197 -0.80 -12.91 0.50
C TRP A 197 -1.36 -11.55 0.97
N GLU A 198 -0.51 -10.54 1.15
CA GLU A 198 -0.93 -9.23 1.68
C GLU A 198 -1.71 -8.39 0.68
N THR A 199 -1.61 -8.73 -0.61
CA THR A 199 -2.38 -8.15 -1.71
C THR A 199 -3.42 -9.14 -2.26
N SER A 200 -3.76 -10.19 -1.51
CA SER A 200 -4.72 -11.19 -1.97
C SER A 200 -6.10 -10.58 -2.17
N VAL A 201 -6.85 -11.11 -3.15
CA VAL A 201 -8.25 -10.73 -3.40
C VAL A 201 -9.10 -10.90 -2.14
N THR A 202 -8.81 -11.90 -1.33
CA THR A 202 -9.51 -12.18 -0.09
C THR A 202 -9.24 -11.13 0.99
N SER A 203 -7.99 -10.64 1.12
CA SER A 203 -7.66 -9.52 2.01
C SER A 203 -8.34 -8.22 1.58
N ILE A 204 -8.39 -7.96 0.27
CA ILE A 204 -9.15 -6.83 -0.31
C ILE A 204 -10.63 -6.95 0.05
N ALA A 205 -11.24 -8.11 -0.21
CA ALA A 205 -12.65 -8.36 0.11
C ALA A 205 -12.96 -8.21 1.60
N ALA A 206 -12.09 -8.74 2.48
CA ALA A 206 -12.21 -8.60 3.93
C ALA A 206 -12.13 -7.13 4.37
N THR A 207 -11.25 -6.35 3.74
CA THR A 207 -11.13 -4.93 4.02
C THR A 207 -12.39 -4.16 3.65
N VAL A 208 -13.00 -4.47 2.49
CA VAL A 208 -14.29 -3.90 2.07
C VAL A 208 -15.39 -4.23 3.08
N LEU A 209 -15.52 -5.51 3.43
CA LEU A 209 -16.57 -6.00 4.33
C LEU A 209 -16.46 -5.37 5.73
N GLY A 210 -15.26 -5.21 6.26
CA GLY A 210 -15.04 -4.53 7.54
C GLY A 210 -15.23 -3.02 7.43
N ALA A 211 -14.78 -2.42 6.32
CA ALA A 211 -14.88 -0.99 6.07
C ALA A 211 -16.34 -0.52 5.99
N GLU A 212 -17.30 -1.37 5.61
CA GLU A 212 -18.73 -1.03 5.68
C GLU A 212 -19.16 -0.56 7.07
N GLU A 213 -18.60 -1.16 8.13
CA GLU A 213 -18.90 -0.76 9.51
C GLU A 213 -18.01 0.41 9.94
N CYS A 214 -16.69 0.24 9.85
CA CYS A 214 -15.73 1.30 10.18
C CYS A 214 -14.33 0.99 9.62
N LEU A 215 -13.48 2.02 9.56
CA LEU A 215 -12.14 1.92 8.98
C LEU A 215 -11.24 0.98 9.77
N ALA A 216 -11.33 1.05 11.10
CA ALA A 216 -10.56 0.19 11.98
C ALA A 216 -10.92 -1.28 11.79
N LEU A 217 -12.20 -1.60 11.58
CA LEU A 217 -12.59 -2.98 11.33
C LEU A 217 -12.14 -3.45 9.95
N GLY A 218 -12.25 -2.59 8.92
CA GLY A 218 -11.74 -2.88 7.58
C GLY A 218 -10.28 -3.31 7.58
N LEU A 219 -9.38 -2.48 8.12
CA LEU A 219 -7.96 -2.82 8.16
C LEU A 219 -7.68 -4.08 9.00
N LYS A 220 -8.38 -4.27 10.12
CA LYS A 220 -8.20 -5.44 11.00
C LYS A 220 -8.64 -6.74 10.34
N MET A 221 -9.77 -6.72 9.61
CA MET A 221 -10.24 -7.88 8.85
C MET A 221 -9.29 -8.21 7.70
N GLY A 222 -8.77 -7.19 6.99
CA GLY A 222 -7.75 -7.37 5.94
C GLY A 222 -6.49 -8.07 6.45
N VAL A 223 -5.92 -7.59 7.57
CA VAL A 223 -4.78 -8.25 8.24
C VAL A 223 -5.10 -9.70 8.58
N THR A 224 -6.24 -9.92 9.25
CA THR A 224 -6.60 -11.23 9.80
C THR A 224 -6.78 -12.28 8.71
N VAL A 225 -7.56 -11.96 7.68
CA VAL A 225 -7.83 -12.89 6.58
C VAL A 225 -6.56 -13.16 5.78
N GLY A 226 -5.72 -12.15 5.53
CA GLY A 226 -4.44 -12.35 4.87
C GLY A 226 -3.53 -13.32 5.63
N LEU A 227 -3.43 -13.17 6.96
CA LEU A 227 -2.63 -14.06 7.80
C LEU A 227 -3.18 -15.49 7.82
N CYS A 228 -4.50 -15.66 7.93
CA CYS A 228 -5.12 -16.98 7.89
C CYS A 228 -4.78 -17.72 6.58
N GLN A 229 -4.76 -17.00 5.45
CA GLN A 229 -4.35 -17.57 4.17
C GLN A 229 -2.86 -17.93 4.12
N ASN A 230 -1.98 -17.07 4.64
CA ASN A 230 -0.55 -17.35 4.68
C ASN A 230 -0.20 -18.58 5.51
N GLU A 231 -0.80 -18.69 6.69
CA GLU A 231 -0.52 -19.75 7.66
C GLU A 231 -1.31 -21.04 7.37
N ASN A 232 -2.13 -21.06 6.31
CA ASN A 232 -3.07 -22.15 5.98
C ASN A 232 -3.97 -22.52 7.16
N VAL A 233 -4.39 -21.52 7.91
CA VAL A 233 -5.29 -21.68 9.05
C VAL A 233 -6.72 -21.61 8.54
N SER A 234 -7.19 -22.73 8.00
CA SER A 234 -8.61 -23.02 7.77
C SER A 234 -9.03 -24.11 8.75
N GLN A 235 -10.18 -23.95 9.40
CA GLN A 235 -10.71 -24.93 10.37
C GLN A 235 -10.74 -26.36 9.83
#